data_AF-A0A5S9MA00-F1
#
_entry.id   AF-A0A5S9MA00-F1
#
_cell.length_a   1.000
_cell.length_b   1.000
_cell.length_c   1.000
_cell.angle_alpha   90.00
_cell.angle_beta   90.00
_cell.angle_gamma   90.00
#
_symmetry.space_group_name_H-M   'P 1'
#
loop_
_entity.id
_entity.type
_entity.pdbx_description
1 polymer ?
#
loop_
_entity_poly.entity_id
_entity_poly.type
_entity_poly.pdbx_seq_one_letter_code
_entity_poly.pdbx_strand_id
1 'polypeptide(L)' 'MQIKDQLKQLKPYQPGKPIEEVKKEYQLDKIVKLASNENPFGCSVHAREAIQAELEHLAILS' A
#
# COMPACT_ATOMS: atom_id res chain seq x y z
N MET A 1 9.26 -11.06 28.98
CA MET A 1 8.42 -11.63 27.91
C MET A 1 9.25 -12.69 27.19
N GLN A 2 8.83 -13.97 27.19
CA GLN A 2 9.48 -15.00 26.38
C GLN A 2 8.74 -15.14 25.05
N ILE A 3 9.49 -15.02 23.94
CA ILE A 3 8.99 -15.20 22.58
C ILE A 3 9.26 -16.63 22.11
N LYS A 4 8.34 -17.17 21.30
CA LYS A 4 8.44 -18.53 20.73
C LYS A 4 9.74 -18.69 19.94
N ASP A 5 10.41 -19.82 20.10
CA ASP A 5 11.72 -20.09 19.47
C ASP A 5 11.69 -20.01 17.94
N GLN A 6 10.56 -20.36 17.32
CA GLN A 6 10.35 -20.24 15.87
C GLN A 6 10.53 -18.81 15.36
N LEU A 7 10.20 -17.80 16.18
CA LEU A 7 10.31 -16.39 15.80
C LEU A 7 11.76 -15.90 15.81
N LYS A 8 12.66 -16.55 16.56
CA LYS A 8 14.07 -16.15 16.66
C LYS A 8 14.83 -16.32 15.34
N GLN A 9 14.35 -17.21 14.47
CA GLN A 9 14.94 -17.49 13.16
C GLN A 9 14.36 -16.61 12.05
N LEU A 10 13.24 -15.91 12.32
CA LEU A 10 12.63 -15.05 11.32
C LEU A 10 13.45 -13.77 11.18
N LYS A 11 13.72 -13.39 9.94
CA LYS A 11 14.23 -12.05 9.65
C LYS A 11 13.10 -11.05 9.92
N PRO A 12 13.37 -9.96 10.65
CA PRO A 12 12.39 -8.89 10.81
C PRO A 12 11.88 -8.43 9.45
N TYR A 13 10.56 -8.23 9.35
CA TYR A 13 9.95 -7.67 8.15
C TYR A 13 10.51 -6.27 7.91
N GLN A 14 11.07 -6.06 6.72
CA GLN A 14 11.52 -4.75 6.28
C GLN A 14 10.46 -4.21 5.31
N PRO A 15 9.62 -3.25 5.74
CA PRO A 15 8.68 -2.62 4.83
C PRO A 15 9.44 -1.92 3.70
N GLY A 16 8.87 -1.94 2.50
CA GLY A 16 9.40 -1.17 1.38
C GLY A 16 9.40 0.32 1.70
N LYS A 17 10.39 1.05 1.19
CA LYS A 17 10.49 2.50 1.39
C LYS A 17 9.32 3.23 0.72
N PRO A 18 8.61 4.14 1.41
CA PRO A 18 7.54 4.94 0.81
C PRO A 18 8.04 5.78 -0.37
N ILE A 19 7.20 5.93 -1.40
CA ILE A 19 7.50 6.73 -2.60
C ILE A 19 7.95 8.15 -2.24
N GLU A 20 7.29 8.78 -1.27
CA GLU A 20 7.60 10.15 -0.86
C GLU A 20 8.97 10.29 -0.19
N GLU A 21 9.43 9.26 0.52
CA GLU A 21 10.79 9.28 1.07
C GLU A 21 11.84 9.07 -0.01
N VAL A 22 11.54 8.24 -1.02
CA VAL A 22 12.41 8.08 -2.20
C VAL A 22 12.52 9.39 -2.97
N LYS A 23 11.40 10.09 -3.20
CA LYS A 23 11.43 11.41 -3.87
C LYS A 23 12.32 12.41 -3.14
N LYS A 24 12.22 12.46 -1.81
CA LYS A 24 13.03 13.36 -0.98
C LYS A 24 14.51 13.02 -1.01
N GLU A 25 14.87 11.75 -0.88
CA GLU A 25 16.27 11.29 -0.88
C GLU A 25 16.97 11.60 -2.22
N TYR A 26 16.28 11.35 -3.33
CA TYR A 26 16.84 11.49 -4.68
C TYR A 26 16.49 12.81 -5.36
N GLN A 27 15.80 13.72 -4.68
CA GLN A 27 15.36 15.03 -5.19
C GLN A 27 14.57 14.91 -6.52
N LEU A 28 13.60 13.97 -6.55
CA LEU A 28 12.81 13.65 -7.73
C LEU A 28 11.45 14.35 -7.71
N ASP A 29 11.15 15.10 -8.77
CA ASP A 29 9.82 15.67 -8.99
C ASP A 29 8.79 14.61 -9.40
N LYS A 30 9.25 13.56 -10.07
CA LYS A 30 8.40 12.49 -10.62
C LYS A 30 9.00 11.11 -10.36
N ILE A 31 8.12 10.16 -10.03
CA ILE A 31 8.43 8.73 -9.93
C ILE A 31 7.42 7.97 -10.77
N VAL A 32 7.90 6.95 -11.48
CA VAL A 32 7.06 5.95 -12.17
C VAL A 32 7.24 4.62 -11.45
N LYS A 33 6.18 4.12 -10.81
CA LYS A 33 6.21 2.84 -10.10
C LYS A 33 6.04 1.70 -11.11
N LEU A 34 7.09 0.90 -11.26
CA LEU A 34 7.09 -0.33 -12.08
C LEU A 34 7.19 -1.60 -11.23
N ALA A 35 7.16 -1.46 -9.90
CA ALA A 35 7.16 -2.57 -8.96
C ALA A 35 5.72 -3.05 -8.67
N SER A 36 5.59 -4.29 -8.19
CA SER A 36 4.35 -4.90 -7.67
C SER A 36 3.33 -5.41 -8.70
N ASN A 37 3.67 -5.47 -9.99
CA ASN A 37 2.80 -6.03 -11.05
C ASN A 37 1.40 -5.39 -11.10
N GLU A 38 1.31 -4.09 -10.79
CA GLU A 38 0.05 -3.36 -10.80
C GLU A 38 -0.42 -3.08 -12.23
N ASN A 39 -1.74 -2.93 -12.42
CA ASN A 39 -2.31 -2.51 -13.69
C ASN A 39 -2.04 -1.01 -13.92
N PRO A 40 -1.28 -0.61 -14.96
CA PRO A 40 -0.99 0.80 -15.22
C PRO A 40 -2.23 1.62 -15.59
N PHE A 41 -3.33 0.97 -16.01
CA PHE A 41 -4.60 1.62 -16.32
C PHE A 41 -5.50 1.86 -15.10
N GLY A 42 -5.07 1.40 -13.91
CA GLY A 42 -5.87 1.47 -12.69
C GLY A 42 -6.97 0.41 -12.63
N CYS A 43 -8.01 0.69 -11.84
CA CYS A 43 -9.14 -0.22 -11.66
C CYS A 43 -10.20 -0.07 -12.77
N SER A 44 -11.05 -1.09 -12.92
CA SER A 44 -12.25 -1.03 -13.77
C SER A 44 -13.18 0.11 -13.33
N VAL A 45 -13.85 0.75 -14.28
CA VAL A 45 -14.88 1.78 -14.01
C VAL A 45 -15.96 1.24 -13.08
N HIS A 46 -16.45 0.02 -13.32
CA HIS A 46 -17.46 -0.63 -12.49
C HIS A 46 -16.99 -0.85 -11.04
N ALA A 47 -15.70 -1.17 -10.86
CA ALA A 47 -15.15 -1.35 -9.51
C ALA A 47 -15.11 -0.02 -8.75
N ARG A 48 -14.73 1.07 -9.42
CA ARG A 48 -14.75 2.42 -8.84
C ARG A 48 -16.17 2.84 -8.45
N GLU A 49 -17.15 2.62 -9.33
CA GLU A 49 -18.56 2.95 -9.08
C GLU A 49 -19.14 2.16 -7.91
N ALA A 50 -18.88 0.85 -7.85
CA ALA A 50 -19.33 0.01 -6.75
C ALA A 50 -18.73 0.44 -5.40
N ILE A 51 -17.42 0.72 -5.37
CA ILE A 51 -16.76 1.23 -4.14
C ILE A 51 -17.41 2.55 -3.71
N GLN A 52 -17.64 3.48 -4.65
CA GLN A 52 -18.22 4.78 -4.34
C GLN A 52 -19.65 4.66 -3.77
N ALA A 53 -20.48 3.78 -4.33
CA ALA A 53 -21.82 3.52 -3.80
C ALA A 53 -21.75 2.92 -2.38
N GLU A 54 -20.83 1.99 -2.13
CA GLU A 54 -20.69 1.35 -0.83
C GLU A 54 -20.22 2.31 0.27
N LEU A 55 -19.51 3.40 -0.08
CA LEU A 55 -19.10 4.41 0.89
C LEU A 55 -20.28 5.03 1.66
N GLU A 56 -21.47 5.13 1.04
CA GLU A 56 -22.69 5.64 1.69
C GLU A 56 -23.24 4.71 2.77
N HIS A 57 -22.85 3.43 2.76
CA HIS A 57 -23.29 2.42 3.71
C HIS A 57 -22.30 2.16 4.84
N LEU A 58 -21.14 2.84 4.82
CA LEU A 58 -20.14 2.69 5.88
C LEU A 58 -20.61 3.38 7.17
N ALA A 59 -20.68 2.61 8.25
CA ALA A 59 -20.97 3.11 9.60
C ALA A 59 -19.79 3.87 10.25
N ILE A 60 -18.98 4.56 9.44
CA ILE A 60 -17.80 5.30 9.90
C ILE A 60 -18.13 6.78 10.15
N LEU A 61 -19.28 7.25 9.65
CA LEU A 61 -19.82 8.58 9.87
C LEU A 61 -21.20 8.48 10.54
N SER A 62 -21.22 8.03 11.80
CA SER A 62 -22.36 8.15 12.73
C SER A 62 -22.19 9.35 13.65
#